data_AF-A0A1F7RVS7-F1
#
_entry.id   AF-A0A1F7RVS7-F1
#
_cell.length_a   1.000
_cell.length_b   1.000
_cell.length_c   1.000
_cell.angle_alpha   90.00
_cell.angle_beta   90.00
_cell.angle_gamma   90.00
#
_symmetry.space_group_name_H-M   'P 1'
#
loop_
_entity.id
_entity.type
_entity.pdbx_description
1 polymer ?
#
loop_
_entity_poly.entity_id
_entity_poly.type
_entity_poly.pdbx_seq_one_letter_code
_entity_poly.pdbx_strand_id
1 'polypeptide(L)'
;MENQIKLFICELHCRFYKKDKKEEYACNGFKVIEKILETKKLYEGIKDLKIELKNVSFKNDNILKEVICSKCDFYIDGCDFRDANCNYDAPPCGGLILLSYLFEKGVISREEMENQQKTNS
;
A
#
# COMPACT_ATOMS: atom_id res chain seq x y z
N MET A 1 -17.42 -3.69 -0.98
CA MET A 1 -16.15 -4.38 -0.65
C MET A 1 -15.05 -3.37 -0.40
N GLU A 2 -14.92 -2.35 -1.25
CA GLU A 2 -14.07 -1.14 -1.07
C GLU A 2 -14.04 -0.60 0.37
N ASN A 3 -15.19 -0.33 1.00
CA ASN A 3 -15.23 0.14 2.40
C ASN A 3 -14.60 -0.82 3.41
N GLN A 4 -14.64 -2.14 3.20
CA GLN A 4 -14.02 -3.11 4.10
C GLN A 4 -12.51 -3.16 3.89
N ILE A 5 -12.06 -3.17 2.63
CA ILE A 5 -10.64 -3.14 2.28
C ILE A 5 -9.97 -1.87 2.82
N LYS A 6 -10.66 -0.73 2.76
CA LYS A 6 -10.17 0.53 3.33
C LYS A 6 -9.95 0.45 4.84
N LEU A 7 -10.86 -0.18 5.59
CA LEU A 7 -10.68 -0.37 7.03
C LEU A 7 -9.46 -1.27 7.32
N PHE A 8 -9.30 -2.39 6.61
CA PHE A 8 -8.19 -3.31 6.89
C PHE A 8 -6.81 -2.78 6.50
N ILE A 9 -6.72 -1.97 5.46
CA ILE A 9 -5.44 -1.44 5.00
C ILE A 9 -5.15 -0.12 5.70
N CYS A 10 -6.08 0.82 5.63
CA CYS A 10 -5.84 2.18 6.07
C CYS A 10 -6.07 2.37 7.57
N GLU A 11 -7.14 1.80 8.16
CA GLU A 11 -7.40 1.95 9.60
C GLU A 11 -6.38 1.19 10.44
N LEU A 12 -5.93 0.01 9.98
CA LEU A 12 -4.97 -0.80 10.74
C LEU A 12 -3.51 -0.36 10.55
N HIS A 13 -3.13 0.11 9.36
CA HIS A 13 -1.71 0.30 9.02
C HIS A 13 -1.34 1.73 8.59
N CYS A 14 -2.30 2.62 8.31
CA CYS A 14 -1.99 3.95 7.78
C CYS A 14 -2.17 5.05 8.84
N ARG A 15 -1.05 5.63 9.31
CA ARG A 15 -1.07 6.77 10.23
C ARG A 15 -1.76 8.02 9.67
N PHE A 16 -1.87 8.12 8.34
CA PHE A 16 -2.45 9.26 7.65
C PHE A 16 -3.97 9.16 7.45
N TYR A 17 -4.55 7.98 7.66
CA TYR A 17 -5.97 7.73 7.45
C TYR A 17 -6.83 8.49 8.48
N LYS A 18 -7.90 9.13 7.99
CA LYS A 18 -8.85 9.86 8.82
C LYS A 18 -10.27 9.38 8.55
N LYS A 19 -10.83 8.61 9.49
CA LYS A 19 -12.14 7.94 9.37
C LYS A 19 -13.28 8.86 8.97
N ASP A 20 -13.27 10.10 9.47
CA ASP A 20 -14.36 11.06 9.26
C ASP A 20 -14.12 12.03 8.09
N LYS A 21 -13.05 11.82 7.30
CA LYS A 21 -12.78 12.63 6.12
C LYS A 21 -13.04 11.84 4.84
N LYS A 22 -13.80 12.45 3.92
CA LYS A 22 -13.77 12.02 2.52
C LYS A 22 -12.36 12.29 1.99
N GLU A 23 -11.66 11.22 1.64
CA GLU A 23 -10.34 11.32 1.03
C GLU A 23 -10.53 11.44 -0.48
N GLU A 24 -10.08 12.56 -1.05
CA GLU A 24 -10.06 12.78 -2.50
C GLU A 24 -9.02 11.90 -3.20
N TYR A 25 -7.98 11.49 -2.47
CA TYR A 25 -6.88 10.68 -2.97
C TYR A 25 -6.72 9.40 -2.18
N ALA A 26 -6.42 8.30 -2.87
CA ALA A 26 -6.00 7.04 -2.27
C ALA A 26 -4.57 6.73 -2.69
N CYS A 27 -3.73 6.23 -1.77
CA CYS A 27 -2.37 5.87 -2.13
C CYS A 27 -2.38 4.73 -3.17
N ASN A 28 -1.42 4.73 -4.10
CA ASN A 28 -1.41 3.71 -5.16
C ASN A 28 -1.26 2.29 -4.60
N GLY A 29 -0.59 2.13 -3.45
CA GLY A 29 -0.52 0.84 -2.77
C GLY A 29 -1.89 0.28 -2.39
N PHE A 30 -2.80 1.12 -1.89
CA PHE A 30 -4.19 0.74 -1.61
C PHE A 30 -4.90 0.28 -2.88
N LYS A 31 -4.85 1.11 -3.95
CA LYS A 31 -5.49 0.83 -5.24
C LYS A 31 -5.03 -0.52 -5.83
N VAL A 32 -3.74 -0.83 -5.74
CA VAL A 32 -3.18 -2.11 -6.21
C VAL A 32 -3.66 -3.29 -5.36
N ILE A 33 -3.61 -3.18 -4.04
CA ILE A 33 -4.05 -4.27 -3.15
C ILE A 33 -5.53 -4.56 -3.36
N GLU A 34 -6.37 -3.52 -3.42
CA GLU A 34 -7.80 -3.66 -3.66
C GLU A 34 -8.08 -4.54 -4.89
N LYS A 35 -7.48 -4.21 -6.03
CA LYS A 35 -7.62 -5.01 -7.27
C LYS A 35 -7.09 -6.45 -7.13
N ILE A 36 -5.97 -6.65 -6.43
CA ILE A 36 -5.42 -8.00 -6.19
C ILE A 36 -6.39 -8.83 -5.35
N LEU A 37 -6.96 -8.26 -4.28
CA LEU A 37 -7.88 -8.97 -3.39
C LEU A 37 -9.16 -9.38 -4.12
N GLU A 38 -9.67 -8.50 -4.97
CA GLU A 38 -10.82 -8.78 -5.83
C GLU A 38 -10.53 -9.92 -6.80
N THR A 39 -9.38 -9.87 -7.47
CA THR A 39 -9.01 -10.86 -8.49
C THR A 39 -8.69 -12.23 -7.91
N LYS A 40 -7.95 -12.27 -6.80
CA LYS A 40 -7.45 -13.54 -6.22
C LYS A 40 -8.34 -14.12 -5.12
N LYS A 41 -9.45 -13.45 -4.75
CA LYS A 41 -10.28 -13.83 -3.58
C LYS A 41 -9.46 -13.99 -2.29
N LEU A 42 -8.38 -13.23 -2.14
CA LEU A 42 -7.48 -13.29 -0.97
C LEU A 42 -8.05 -12.58 0.27
N TYR A 43 -9.21 -11.94 0.13
CA TYR A 43 -9.87 -11.17 1.17
C TYR A 43 -9.96 -11.92 2.51
N GLU A 44 -10.41 -13.18 2.50
CA GLU A 44 -10.58 -13.97 3.73
C GLU A 44 -9.25 -14.23 4.46
N GLY A 45 -8.14 -14.32 3.73
CA GLY A 45 -6.82 -14.59 4.31
C GLY A 45 -6.14 -13.35 4.93
N ILE A 46 -6.62 -12.15 4.62
CA ILE A 46 -5.96 -10.90 5.03
C ILE A 46 -6.84 -9.95 5.85
N LYS A 47 -8.15 -10.18 5.93
CA LYS A 47 -9.10 -9.30 6.64
C LYS A 47 -8.74 -9.07 8.12
N ASP A 48 -8.15 -10.07 8.79
CA ASP A 48 -7.77 -9.98 10.20
C ASP A 48 -6.25 -9.76 10.39
N LEU A 49 -5.51 -9.55 9.30
CA LEU A 49 -4.06 -9.44 9.32
C LEU A 49 -3.60 -8.09 9.90
N LYS A 50 -3.06 -8.14 11.11
CA LYS A 50 -2.38 -7.00 11.76
C LYS A 50 -0.86 -7.11 11.59
N ILE A 51 -0.29 -6.21 10.81
CA ILE A 51 1.14 -6.16 10.52
C ILE A 51 1.76 -5.10 11.42
N GLU A 52 2.60 -5.53 12.34
CA GLU A 52 3.45 -4.59 13.07
C GLU A 52 4.60 -4.15 12.14
N LEU A 53 4.84 -2.84 12.04
CA LEU A 53 5.91 -2.26 11.21
C LEU A 53 7.28 -2.93 11.43
N LYS A 54 7.61 -3.27 12.68
CA LYS A 54 8.87 -3.97 13.04
C LYS A 54 9.03 -5.35 12.38
N ASN A 55 7.94 -5.93 11.87
CA ASN A 55 7.92 -7.25 11.21
C ASN A 55 8.02 -7.13 9.68
N VAL A 56 8.22 -5.93 9.14
CA VAL A 56 8.39 -5.68 7.70
C VAL A 56 9.82 -5.21 7.47
N SER A 57 10.58 -5.94 6.64
CA SER A 57 12.00 -5.65 6.44
C SER A 57 12.24 -4.55 5.40
N PHE A 58 11.28 -4.32 4.50
CA PHE A 58 11.42 -3.42 3.35
C PHE A 58 12.65 -3.76 2.48
N LYS A 59 13.12 -5.02 2.51
CA LYS A 59 14.30 -5.47 1.74
C LYS A 59 14.16 -5.28 0.23
N ASN A 60 12.93 -5.15 -0.26
CA ASN A 60 12.58 -4.94 -1.67
C ASN A 60 12.03 -3.53 -1.93
N ASP A 61 12.35 -2.55 -1.09
CA ASP A 61 11.79 -1.20 -1.16
C ASP A 61 12.04 -0.50 -2.50
N ASN A 62 13.19 -0.75 -3.14
CA ASN A 62 13.49 -0.23 -4.47
C ASN A 62 12.46 -0.67 -5.52
N ILE A 63 12.04 -1.94 -5.49
CA ILE A 63 11.02 -2.49 -6.39
C ILE A 63 9.67 -1.83 -6.07
N LEU A 64 9.31 -1.71 -4.80
CA LEU A 64 8.05 -1.07 -4.41
C LEU A 64 8.04 0.42 -4.78
N LYS A 65 9.17 1.10 -4.67
CA LYS A 65 9.31 2.49 -5.12
C LYS A 65 9.08 2.60 -6.63
N GLU A 66 9.75 1.76 -7.41
CA GLU A 66 9.66 1.74 -8.88
C GLU A 66 8.24 1.38 -9.35
N VAL A 67 7.65 0.33 -8.78
CA VAL A 67 6.40 -0.25 -9.27
C VAL A 67 5.18 0.46 -8.69
N ILE A 68 5.22 0.89 -7.43
CA ILE A 68 4.05 1.41 -6.70
C ILE A 68 4.16 2.91 -6.46
N CYS A 69 5.24 3.38 -5.83
CA CYS A 69 5.32 4.78 -5.42
C CYS A 69 5.44 5.74 -6.60
N SER A 70 6.17 5.37 -7.65
CA SER A 70 6.38 6.20 -8.85
C SER A 70 5.08 6.65 -9.54
N LYS A 71 3.97 5.93 -9.32
CA LYS A 71 2.63 6.17 -9.86
C LYS A 71 1.63 6.66 -8.82
N CYS A 72 2.09 6.98 -7.62
CA CYS A 72 1.25 7.43 -6.52
C CYS A 72 1.08 8.94 -6.57
N ASP A 73 -0.17 9.41 -6.50
CA ASP A 73 -0.51 10.84 -6.46
C ASP A 73 0.29 11.55 -5.34
N PHE A 74 0.34 10.96 -4.14
CA PHE A 74 1.16 11.47 -3.03
C PHE A 74 2.67 11.53 -3.32
N TYR A 75 3.22 10.66 -4.17
CA TYR A 75 4.63 10.74 -4.54
C TYR A 75 4.90 11.91 -5.47
N ILE A 76 3.95 12.22 -6.36
CA ILE A 76 4.01 13.35 -7.30
C ILE A 76 3.82 14.67 -6.53
N ASP A 77 2.85 14.72 -5.63
CA ASP A 77 2.48 15.93 -4.90
C ASP A 77 3.42 16.24 -3.71
N GLY A 78 4.12 15.24 -3.19
CA GLY A 78 5.01 15.36 -2.04
C GLY A 78 4.73 14.27 -1.00
N CYS A 79 5.64 13.30 -0.91
CA CYS A 79 5.55 12.21 0.05
C CYS A 79 6.72 12.30 1.03
N ASP A 80 6.45 12.71 2.26
CA ASP A 80 7.48 12.88 3.30
C ASP A 80 8.24 11.58 3.60
N PHE A 81 7.62 10.40 3.41
CA PHE A 81 8.33 9.12 3.51
C PHE A 81 9.38 8.91 2.39
N ARG A 82 9.18 9.52 1.22
CA ARG A 82 10.07 9.41 0.06
C ARG A 82 10.94 10.65 -0.18
N ASP A 83 10.73 11.72 0.59
CA ASP A 83 11.52 12.93 0.49
C ASP A 83 12.83 12.79 1.28
N ALA A 84 13.96 12.92 0.58
CA ALA A 84 15.28 12.87 1.19
C ALA A 84 15.58 14.08 2.10
N ASN A 85 14.81 15.17 1.97
CA ASN A 85 14.93 16.36 2.81
C ASN A 85 14.00 16.34 4.03
N CYS A 86 13.16 15.31 4.16
CA CYS A 86 12.32 15.12 5.33
C CYS A 86 13.20 14.94 6.57
N ASN A 87 13.05 15.81 7.55
CA ASN A 87 13.90 15.89 8.74
C ASN A 87 13.27 15.24 9.98
N TYR A 88 12.22 14.47 9.80
CA TYR A 88 11.51 13.77 10.86
C TYR A 88 11.18 12.34 10.42
N ASP A 89 10.83 11.47 11.37
CA ASP A 89 10.45 10.09 11.08
C ASP A 89 9.03 10.04 10.48
N ALA A 90 8.98 10.13 9.14
CA ALA A 90 7.76 9.98 8.37
C ALA A 90 7.54 8.49 8.05
N PRO A 91 6.50 7.83 8.59
CA PRO A 91 6.28 6.41 8.35
C PRO A 91 5.75 6.15 6.92
N PRO A 92 5.97 4.94 6.37
CA PRO A 92 5.35 4.54 5.12
C PRO A 92 3.82 4.49 5.22
N CYS A 93 3.14 4.60 4.08
CA CYS A 93 1.68 4.46 4.05
C CYS A 93 1.24 3.00 4.25
N GLY A 94 0.01 2.79 4.73
CA GLY A 94 -0.53 1.45 5.01
C GLY A 94 -0.51 0.50 3.81
N GLY A 95 -0.76 1.02 2.60
CA GLY A 95 -0.69 0.23 1.37
C GLY A 95 0.74 -0.27 1.08
N LEU A 96 1.76 0.54 1.34
CA LEU A 96 3.15 0.15 1.11
C LEU A 96 3.61 -0.90 2.15
N ILE A 97 3.18 -0.74 3.41
CA ILE A 97 3.45 -1.71 4.50
C ILE A 97 2.90 -3.09 4.12
N LEU A 98 1.62 -3.16 3.73
CA LEU A 98 0.97 -4.42 3.40
C LEU A 98 1.57 -5.04 2.12
N LEU A 99 1.85 -4.24 1.09
CA LEU A 99 2.52 -4.74 -0.13
C LEU A 99 3.90 -5.30 0.18
N SER A 100 4.72 -4.61 0.99
CA SER A 100 6.04 -5.11 1.37
C SER A 100 5.92 -6.44 2.11
N TYR A 101 5.01 -6.54 3.09
CA TYR A 101 4.77 -7.78 3.82
C TYR A 101 4.35 -8.93 2.89
N LEU A 102 3.33 -8.74 2.06
CA LEU A 102 2.82 -9.78 1.16
C LEU A 102 3.86 -10.19 0.13
N PHE A 103 4.64 -9.24 -0.38
CA PHE A 103 5.70 -9.50 -1.35
C PHE A 103 6.86 -10.27 -0.71
N GLU A 104 7.29 -9.88 0.50
CA GLU A 104 8.33 -10.58 1.26
C GLU A 104 7.93 -12.03 1.61
N LYS A 105 6.62 -12.29 1.76
CA LYS A 105 6.05 -13.62 1.99
C LYS A 105 5.74 -14.41 0.71
N GLY A 106 5.96 -13.83 -0.47
CA GLY A 106 5.67 -14.48 -1.76
C GLY A 106 4.18 -14.67 -2.05
N VAL A 107 3.30 -13.97 -1.35
CA VAL A 107 1.83 -14.03 -1.58
C VAL A 107 1.45 -13.27 -2.85
N ILE A 108 2.19 -12.21 -3.14
CA ILE A 108 2.09 -11.42 -4.37
C ILE A 108 3.44 -11.37 -5.06
N SER A 109 3.44 -11.26 -6.39
CA SER A 109 4.65 -11.11 -7.20
C SER A 109 4.78 -9.68 -7.77
N ARG A 110 5.98 -9.35 -8.27
CA ARG A 110 6.22 -8.11 -9.02
C ARG A 110 5.28 -7.99 -10.22
N GLU A 111 5.16 -9.05 -11.00
CA GLU A 111 4.31 -9.10 -12.21
C GLU A 111 2.85 -8.78 -11.87
N GLU A 112 2.35 -9.33 -10.76
CA GLU A 112 0.97 -9.09 -10.32
C GLU A 112 0.74 -7.63 -9.94
N MET A 113 1.69 -7.02 -9.21
CA MET A 113 1.65 -5.59 -8.90
C MET A 113 1.70 -4.73 -10.16
N GLU A 114 2.49 -5.09 -11.16
CA GLU A 114 2.57 -4.37 -12.44
C GLU A 114 1.29 -4.50 -13.26
N ASN A 115 0.69 -5.70 -13.32
CA ASN A 115 -0.51 -5.96 -14.11
C ASN A 115 -1.73 -5.19 -13.59
N GLN A 116 -1.88 -5.01 -12.28
CA GLN A 116 -2.98 -4.21 -11.72
C GLN A 116 -2.90 -2.71 -12.00
N GLN A 117 -1.77 -2.27 -12.53
CA GLN A 117 -1.53 -0.87 -12.89
C GLN A 117 -1.68 -0.61 -14.39
N LYS A 118 -1.76 -1.67 -15.22
CA LYS A 118 -2.01 -1.59 -16.67
C LYS A 118 -3.49 -1.56 -17.01
N THR A 119 -4.37 -2.01 -16.11
CA THR A 119 -5.82 -2.06 -16.30
C THR A 119 -6.54 -0.71 -16.27
N ASN A 120 -5.79 0.41 -16.24
CA ASN A 120 -6.34 1.78 -16.26
C ASN A 120 -5.92 2.57 -17.53
N SER A 121 -5.51 1.89 -18.61
CA SER A 121 -5.24 2.50 -19.93
C SER A 121 -6.38 2.26 -20.91
#